data_AF-A0AAN6HYZ8-F1
#
_entry.id   AF-A0AAN6HYZ8-F1
#
_cell.length_a   1.000
_cell.length_b   1.000
_cell.length_c   1.000
_cell.angle_alpha   90.00
_cell.angle_beta   90.00
_cell.angle_gamma   90.00
#
_symmetry.space_group_name_H-M   'P 1'
#
loop_
_entity.id
_entity.type
_entity.pdbx_description
1 polymer ?
#
loop_
_entity_poly.entity_id
_entity_poly.type
_entity_poly.pdbx_seq_one_letter_code
_entity_poly.pdbx_strand_id
1 'polypeptide(L)'
;MLRRWIFARRFATKTRLPQGRTLEAPPMNDSELLEAIEKDPEIVNDRKWRSSYYHQLSQLSGVLDTRFQEKLQKNLRKIESYNVRINTPIEERIRVDLTKENLTFRDFYSNLLVAKAIENSTGITTPTEFQKRIFALASGYVSTVAVGEPGTGKSTALFTHGLFLRRAPARGEGINSLVLVNSGLQAVQMRKYAEKVYQSIRRVKPKSLPNIQTMAQFLYRADQQTEEQQIKDLMDTPCPHILVSTPQRLLDLLATRGMDFMKVNSLAYIGVDDIDHMMDTDAPVDAQRKTAIVKLLDYVLKLQDYRRFHNEPHPQLLFTTTAPTPRSFLDELQDHSQWFDWSKFHEMGSFTRGNMADTCVVPKNVGVGCVLVRPSMTKSNKVRTNLVSMKAPNYGERHDWEQQADGEAAYVEYWKRKRSLMDKPVREGELAVLVSGLVKLLKKQKQNFQKTVLVIVSDETSVFQVQGLLAKLGKNVEVFNGQENATAAKKGKLLIANVKTVEGMTFKSLDTMVVLGLDALRDTKTFVSLCGRFRNESGLIAQDQFGLVDDEKEVKNKMIILSPVLDVGEEERNHLHRLCLRGGLVKWIDVVGVSE
;
A
#
# COMPACT_ATOMS: atom_id res chain seq x y z
N MET A 1 -38.96 -6.57 0.39
CA MET A 1 -37.80 -6.17 1.22
C MET A 1 -37.97 -4.79 1.83
N LEU A 2 -38.28 -3.74 1.07
CA LEU A 2 -38.51 -2.39 1.63
C LEU A 2 -39.69 -2.31 2.64
N ARG A 3 -40.79 -3.04 2.41
CA ARG A 3 -41.90 -3.14 3.39
C ARG A 3 -41.52 -3.90 4.68
N ARG A 4 -40.53 -4.78 4.63
CA ARG A 4 -39.98 -5.47 5.82
C ARG A 4 -39.02 -4.58 6.61
N TRP A 5 -38.43 -3.58 5.97
CA TRP A 5 -37.58 -2.57 6.62
C TRP A 5 -38.36 -1.73 7.65
N ILE A 6 -39.67 -1.52 7.45
CA ILE A 6 -40.54 -0.76 8.35
C ILE A 6 -41.08 -1.62 9.52
N PHE A 7 -41.15 -2.94 9.36
CA PHE A 7 -41.88 -3.83 10.28
C PHE A 7 -40.98 -4.64 11.24
N ALA A 8 -39.70 -4.80 10.94
CA ALA A 8 -38.80 -5.70 11.67
C ALA A 8 -38.29 -5.14 13.02
N ARG A 9 -38.68 -3.92 13.42
CA ARG A 9 -38.19 -3.25 14.63
C ARG A 9 -38.83 -3.74 15.94
N ARG A 10 -39.69 -4.78 15.92
CA ARG A 10 -40.59 -5.06 17.07
C ARG A 10 -40.51 -6.41 17.78
N PHE A 11 -39.78 -7.42 17.35
CA PHE A 11 -39.78 -8.70 18.06
C PHE A 11 -38.49 -9.50 17.84
N ALA A 12 -37.65 -9.63 18.86
CA ALA A 12 -36.82 -10.82 19.08
C ALA A 12 -36.11 -10.74 20.44
N THR A 13 -36.60 -11.52 21.42
CA THR A 13 -35.87 -11.86 22.63
C THR A 13 -35.86 -13.37 22.84
N LYS A 14 -34.66 -13.90 23.14
CA LYS A 14 -34.35 -15.15 23.86
C LYS A 14 -34.71 -16.45 23.11
N THR A 15 -34.01 -17.57 23.22
CA THR A 15 -33.35 -18.23 24.37
C THR A 15 -32.25 -19.21 23.90
N ARG A 16 -31.61 -19.89 24.87
CA ARG A 16 -30.27 -20.47 24.86
C ARG A 16 -30.32 -21.97 25.29
N LEU A 17 -29.17 -22.66 25.19
CA LEU A 17 -28.70 -23.88 25.93
C LEU A 17 -29.14 -25.28 25.41
N PRO A 18 -28.47 -26.41 25.80
CA PRO A 18 -27.18 -26.66 26.47
C PRO A 18 -26.32 -27.83 25.87
N GLN A 19 -25.26 -28.17 26.61
CA GLN A 19 -24.14 -29.12 26.40
C GLN A 19 -24.45 -30.62 26.64
N GLY A 20 -23.55 -31.50 26.16
CA GLY A 20 -23.40 -32.90 26.60
C GLY A 20 -22.00 -33.47 26.25
N ARG A 21 -21.39 -34.21 27.18
CA ARG A 21 -20.01 -34.74 27.22
C ARG A 21 -19.78 -36.00 26.34
N THR A 22 -18.53 -36.25 25.95
CA THR A 22 -18.05 -37.52 25.37
C THR A 22 -17.09 -38.27 26.32
N LEU A 23 -17.14 -39.60 26.24
CA LEU A 23 -16.30 -40.61 26.92
C LEU A 23 -15.10 -40.98 26.04
N GLU A 24 -13.98 -41.31 26.69
CA GLU A 24 -12.70 -41.72 26.08
C GLU A 24 -12.70 -43.18 25.59
N ALA A 25 -11.95 -43.44 24.51
CA ALA A 25 -11.65 -44.76 23.95
C ALA A 25 -10.14 -44.84 23.53
N PRO A 26 -9.55 -46.05 23.43
CA PRO A 26 -8.11 -46.32 23.61
C PRO A 26 -7.27 -46.19 22.32
N PRO A 27 -5.92 -46.23 22.39
CA PRO A 27 -5.04 -45.69 21.34
C PRO A 27 -4.88 -46.63 20.13
N MET A 28 -4.83 -46.01 18.96
CA MET A 28 -4.75 -46.61 17.61
C MET A 28 -3.31 -46.49 17.07
N ASN A 29 -2.86 -47.45 16.26
CA ASN A 29 -1.52 -47.50 15.65
C ASN A 29 -1.36 -46.43 14.55
N ASP A 30 -0.19 -45.78 14.45
CA ASP A 30 0.12 -44.64 13.56
C ASP A 30 -0.26 -44.82 12.07
N SER A 31 -0.22 -46.05 11.53
CA SER A 31 -0.65 -46.30 10.15
C SER A 31 -2.17 -46.34 9.99
N GLU A 32 -2.88 -46.83 11.00
CA GLU A 32 -4.34 -46.77 11.08
C GLU A 32 -4.81 -45.36 11.44
N LEU A 33 -4.01 -44.62 12.21
CA LEU A 33 -4.22 -43.21 12.52
C LEU A 33 -4.10 -42.34 11.26
N LEU A 34 -3.09 -42.55 10.42
CA LEU A 34 -2.91 -41.78 9.19
C LEU A 34 -4.00 -42.09 8.15
N GLU A 35 -4.39 -43.35 7.99
CA GLU A 35 -5.44 -43.72 7.04
C GLU A 35 -6.85 -43.32 7.55
N ALA A 36 -7.05 -43.29 8.87
CA ALA A 36 -8.23 -42.70 9.48
C ALA A 36 -8.23 -41.16 9.34
N ILE A 37 -7.10 -40.47 9.56
CA ILE A 37 -6.94 -39.01 9.42
C ILE A 37 -7.23 -38.53 8.00
N GLU A 38 -6.78 -39.26 6.98
CA GLU A 38 -7.00 -38.86 5.58
C GLU A 38 -8.44 -39.11 5.10
N LYS A 39 -9.18 -39.99 5.77
CA LYS A 39 -10.56 -40.33 5.42
C LYS A 39 -11.59 -39.75 6.40
N ASP A 40 -11.16 -39.06 7.47
CA ASP A 40 -12.05 -38.46 8.46
C ASP A 40 -12.56 -37.08 8.00
N PRO A 41 -13.87 -36.94 7.70
CA PRO A 41 -14.45 -35.68 7.25
C PRO A 41 -14.47 -34.57 8.31
N GLU A 42 -14.11 -34.85 9.57
CA GLU A 42 -13.98 -33.84 10.62
C GLU A 42 -12.70 -33.01 10.52
N ILE A 43 -11.55 -33.60 10.13
CA ILE A 43 -10.26 -32.88 10.01
C ILE A 43 -10.27 -31.89 8.84
N VAL A 44 -11.00 -32.24 7.77
CA VAL A 44 -11.23 -31.37 6.60
C VAL A 44 -12.10 -30.14 6.95
N ASN A 45 -12.85 -30.18 8.06
CA ASN A 45 -13.75 -29.10 8.49
C ASN A 45 -13.40 -28.45 9.84
N ASP A 46 -12.34 -28.86 10.54
CA ASP A 46 -12.18 -28.45 11.93
C ASP A 46 -11.59 -27.03 12.10
N ARG A 47 -12.50 -26.06 12.16
CA ARG A 47 -12.29 -24.70 12.68
C ARG A 47 -11.54 -24.68 14.01
N LYS A 48 -11.60 -25.71 14.86
CA LYS A 48 -10.92 -25.73 16.15
C LYS A 48 -9.41 -25.87 16.04
N TRP A 49 -8.85 -26.62 15.08
CA TRP A 49 -7.39 -26.65 14.91
C TRP A 49 -6.86 -25.29 14.43
N ARG A 50 -7.52 -24.69 13.43
CA ARG A 50 -7.19 -23.31 13.00
C ARG A 50 -7.38 -22.33 14.16
N SER A 51 -8.48 -22.43 14.90
CA SER A 51 -8.74 -21.58 16.07
C SER A 51 -7.73 -21.83 17.18
N SER A 52 -7.25 -23.05 17.39
CA SER A 52 -6.25 -23.41 18.40
C SER A 52 -4.87 -22.91 17.98
N TYR A 53 -4.49 -23.07 16.71
CA TYR A 53 -3.28 -22.51 16.12
C TYR A 53 -3.28 -20.97 16.18
N TYR A 54 -4.38 -20.32 15.77
CA TYR A 54 -4.53 -18.86 15.86
C TYR A 54 -4.65 -18.37 17.32
N HIS A 55 -5.23 -19.15 18.23
CA HIS A 55 -5.31 -18.81 19.64
C HIS A 55 -3.94 -18.94 20.32
N GLN A 56 -3.16 -19.97 19.99
CA GLN A 56 -1.77 -20.15 20.41
C GLN A 56 -0.88 -19.05 19.83
N LEU A 57 -1.02 -18.71 18.54
CA LEU A 57 -0.35 -17.55 17.91
C LEU A 57 -0.73 -16.22 18.57
N SER A 58 -1.99 -16.04 18.96
CA SER A 58 -2.50 -14.85 19.65
C SER A 58 -2.02 -14.76 21.11
N GLN A 59 -1.89 -15.88 21.81
CA GLN A 59 -1.33 -15.92 23.16
C GLN A 59 0.19 -15.70 23.12
N LEU A 60 0.88 -16.29 22.14
CA LEU A 60 2.30 -16.01 21.89
C LEU A 60 2.52 -14.54 21.51
N SER A 61 1.71 -13.96 20.63
CA SER A 61 1.85 -12.55 20.25
C SER A 61 1.62 -11.61 21.43
N GLY A 62 0.66 -11.88 22.32
CA GLY A 62 0.42 -11.09 23.54
C GLY A 62 1.54 -11.20 24.59
N VAL A 63 2.07 -12.41 24.80
CA VAL A 63 3.19 -12.62 25.73
C VAL A 63 4.49 -12.03 25.18
N LEU A 64 4.73 -12.16 23.88
CA LEU A 64 5.87 -11.56 23.20
C LEU A 64 5.76 -10.04 23.20
N ASP A 65 4.61 -9.45 22.85
CA ASP A 65 4.40 -7.99 22.89
C ASP A 65 4.70 -7.39 24.25
N THR A 66 4.27 -8.04 25.34
CA THR A 66 4.43 -7.52 26.70
C THR A 66 5.88 -7.64 27.17
N ARG A 67 6.52 -8.82 27.03
CA ARG A 67 7.93 -9.03 27.40
C ARG A 67 8.89 -8.23 26.51
N PHE A 68 8.53 -8.07 25.24
CA PHE A 68 9.27 -7.26 24.29
C PHE A 68 9.23 -5.79 24.71
N GLN A 69 8.04 -5.21 24.93
CA GLN A 69 7.85 -3.82 25.38
C GLN A 69 8.57 -3.51 26.70
N GLU A 70 8.48 -4.39 27.70
CA GLU A 70 9.14 -4.22 29.00
C GLU A 70 10.67 -4.21 28.89
N LYS A 71 11.25 -5.12 28.08
CA LYS A 71 12.69 -5.10 27.78
C LYS A 71 13.09 -3.94 26.86
N LEU A 72 12.17 -3.47 26.02
CA LEU A 72 12.39 -2.39 25.06
C LEU A 72 12.59 -1.06 25.80
N GLN A 73 11.67 -0.74 26.71
CA GLN A 73 11.62 0.51 27.46
C GLN A 73 12.78 0.61 28.46
N LYS A 74 13.18 -0.50 29.07
CA LYS A 74 14.28 -0.52 30.05
C LYS A 74 15.66 -0.22 29.45
N ASN A 75 15.83 -0.33 28.12
CA ASN A 75 17.14 -0.33 27.46
C ASN A 75 17.29 0.66 26.27
N LEU A 76 16.30 1.52 25.99
CA LEU A 76 16.42 2.56 24.96
C LEU A 76 17.23 3.75 25.49
N ARG A 77 18.53 3.84 25.14
CA ARG A 77 19.33 5.06 25.28
C ARG A 77 19.48 5.72 23.90
N LYS A 78 19.59 7.06 23.86
CA LYS A 78 19.75 7.85 22.62
C LYS A 78 20.85 7.26 21.72
N ILE A 79 20.49 7.06 20.46
CA ILE A 79 21.31 6.48 19.40
C ILE A 79 22.30 7.53 18.87
N GLU A 80 23.60 7.31 19.03
CA GLU A 80 24.69 8.13 18.43
C GLU A 80 25.36 7.35 17.28
N SER A 81 25.49 7.91 16.07
CA SER A 81 26.02 7.15 14.92
C SER A 81 27.54 7.04 14.85
N TYR A 82 27.96 6.04 14.05
CA TYR A 82 29.32 5.79 13.55
C TYR A 82 30.05 7.02 12.94
N ASN A 83 29.33 8.07 12.60
CA ASN A 83 29.90 9.23 11.92
C ASN A 83 30.67 10.20 12.86
N VAL A 84 30.89 9.86 14.13
CA VAL A 84 31.82 10.62 15.02
C VAL A 84 33.19 10.82 14.35
N ARG A 85 33.60 9.93 13.43
CA ARG A 85 34.89 10.01 12.72
C ARG A 85 34.91 10.87 11.44
N ILE A 86 33.78 11.28 10.87
CA ILE A 86 33.74 11.97 9.58
C ILE A 86 32.95 13.27 9.77
N ASN A 87 33.67 14.35 10.04
CA ASN A 87 33.15 15.70 10.31
C ASN A 87 32.90 16.48 9.00
N THR A 88 32.40 15.79 7.97
CA THR A 88 32.33 16.29 6.59
C THR A 88 30.86 16.60 6.22
N PRO A 89 30.56 17.78 5.66
CA PRO A 89 29.21 18.17 5.18
C PRO A 89 28.58 17.14 4.22
N ILE A 90 27.25 17.10 4.13
CA ILE A 90 26.52 16.13 3.29
C ILE A 90 26.89 16.32 1.82
N GLU A 91 27.00 17.56 1.38
CA GLU A 91 27.31 17.99 0.02
C GLU A 91 28.66 17.40 -0.44
N GLU A 92 29.65 17.39 0.45
CA GLU A 92 30.99 16.84 0.21
C GLU A 92 31.03 15.30 0.25
N ARG A 93 29.96 14.66 0.77
CA ARG A 93 29.83 13.19 0.81
C ARG A 93 29.13 12.63 -0.42
N ILE A 94 28.38 13.44 -1.16
CA ILE A 94 27.70 13.02 -2.40
C ILE A 94 28.78 12.71 -3.44
N ARG A 95 28.81 11.46 -3.91
CA ARG A 95 29.85 10.98 -4.84
C ARG A 95 29.49 11.20 -6.30
N VAL A 96 28.36 11.85 -6.55
CA VAL A 96 27.75 11.99 -7.87
C VAL A 96 27.84 13.44 -8.29
N ASP A 97 28.31 13.67 -9.50
CA ASP A 97 28.28 14.99 -10.11
C ASP A 97 26.84 15.34 -10.54
N LEU A 98 26.17 16.14 -9.71
CA LEU A 98 24.81 16.60 -9.95
C LEU A 98 24.69 17.63 -11.08
N THR A 99 25.82 18.17 -11.58
CA THR A 99 25.81 19.13 -12.70
C THR A 99 25.62 18.45 -14.05
N LYS A 100 25.79 17.13 -14.12
CA LYS A 100 25.57 16.33 -15.33
C LYS A 100 24.09 16.25 -15.66
N GLU A 101 23.68 16.77 -16.82
CA GLU A 101 22.27 16.78 -17.26
C GLU A 101 21.67 15.36 -17.39
N ASN A 102 22.45 14.40 -17.90
CA ASN A 102 21.99 13.04 -18.20
C ASN A 102 22.63 12.00 -17.26
N LEU A 103 22.19 12.02 -15.99
CA LEU A 103 22.55 11.01 -15.00
C LEU A 103 21.90 9.65 -15.34
N THR A 104 22.74 8.62 -15.37
CA THR A 104 22.39 7.21 -15.60
C THR A 104 22.62 6.39 -14.34
N PHE A 105 22.11 5.16 -14.27
CA PHE A 105 22.34 4.28 -13.11
C PHE A 105 23.83 4.06 -12.79
N ARG A 106 24.71 4.17 -13.79
CA ARG A 106 26.17 3.96 -13.66
C ARG A 106 26.87 5.13 -12.96
N ASP A 107 26.27 6.31 -12.99
CA ASP A 107 26.82 7.49 -12.33
C ASP A 107 26.64 7.39 -10.81
N PHE A 108 25.61 6.67 -10.33
CA PHE A 108 25.35 6.46 -8.91
C PHE A 108 26.07 5.21 -8.35
N TYR A 109 26.26 4.17 -9.18
CA TYR A 109 26.74 2.88 -8.71
C TYR A 109 27.78 2.24 -9.63
N SER A 110 28.84 1.69 -9.02
CA SER A 110 29.95 1.05 -9.73
C SER A 110 29.64 -0.35 -10.31
N ASN A 111 28.56 -1.00 -9.91
CA ASN A 111 28.26 -2.37 -10.36
C ASN A 111 27.59 -2.37 -11.75
N LEU A 112 28.42 -2.40 -12.80
CA LEU A 112 27.97 -2.35 -14.19
C LEU A 112 27.04 -3.50 -14.61
N LEU A 113 27.14 -4.67 -13.96
CA LEU A 113 26.29 -5.82 -14.29
C LEU A 113 24.86 -5.60 -13.82
N VAL A 114 24.70 -5.13 -12.58
CA VAL A 114 23.39 -4.82 -12.00
C VAL A 114 22.75 -3.64 -12.75
N ALA A 115 23.53 -2.60 -13.06
CA ALA A 115 23.05 -1.46 -13.85
C ALA A 115 22.51 -1.90 -15.22
N LYS A 116 23.29 -2.66 -16.00
CA LYS A 116 22.84 -3.20 -17.30
C LYS A 116 21.63 -4.13 -17.17
N ALA A 117 21.56 -4.93 -16.10
CA ALA A 117 20.42 -5.82 -15.88
C ALA A 117 19.13 -5.03 -15.57
N ILE A 118 19.22 -3.95 -14.81
CA ILE A 118 18.09 -3.04 -14.57
C ILE A 118 17.67 -2.35 -15.87
N GLU A 119 18.62 -1.79 -16.63
CA GLU A 119 18.38 -1.17 -17.93
C GLU A 119 17.63 -2.14 -18.87
N ASN A 120 18.13 -3.38 -19.00
CA ASN A 120 17.53 -4.39 -19.86
C ASN A 120 16.16 -4.90 -19.38
N SER A 121 15.96 -5.00 -18.06
CA SER A 121 14.71 -5.53 -17.49
C SER A 121 13.55 -4.52 -17.49
N THR A 122 13.88 -3.23 -17.43
CA THR A 122 12.89 -2.14 -17.37
C THR A 122 12.71 -1.41 -18.69
N GLY A 123 13.73 -1.42 -19.56
CA GLY A 123 13.81 -0.54 -20.72
C GLY A 123 14.12 0.91 -20.36
N ILE A 124 14.49 1.19 -19.10
CA ILE A 124 14.77 2.54 -18.59
C ILE A 124 16.28 2.72 -18.48
N THR A 125 16.82 3.68 -19.21
CA THR A 125 18.26 4.01 -19.20
C THR A 125 18.63 5.05 -18.16
N THR A 126 17.75 6.04 -17.95
CA THR A 126 17.92 7.13 -17.00
C THR A 126 16.96 6.97 -15.82
N PRO A 127 17.44 7.02 -14.56
CA PRO A 127 16.57 7.01 -13.39
C PRO A 127 15.59 8.19 -13.43
N THR A 128 14.43 8.04 -12.79
CA THR A 128 13.50 9.17 -12.58
C THR A 128 14.15 10.25 -11.72
N GLU A 129 13.62 11.47 -11.76
CA GLU A 129 14.12 12.55 -10.89
C GLU A 129 14.01 12.24 -9.38
N PHE A 130 12.99 11.48 -8.96
CA PHE A 130 12.92 10.97 -7.59
C PHE A 130 14.08 10.00 -7.32
N GLN A 131 14.30 9.04 -8.23
CA GLN A 131 15.39 8.07 -8.12
C GLN A 131 16.77 8.74 -8.12
N LYS A 132 17.00 9.75 -8.97
CA LYS A 132 18.26 10.52 -9.00
C LYS A 132 18.55 11.14 -7.65
N ARG A 133 17.56 11.84 -7.06
CA ARG A 133 17.69 12.49 -5.75
C ARG A 133 17.96 11.49 -4.63
N ILE A 134 17.16 10.43 -4.53
CA ILE A 134 17.34 9.43 -3.46
C ILE A 134 18.65 8.66 -3.63
N PHE A 135 19.09 8.36 -4.87
CA PHE A 135 20.38 7.71 -5.11
C PHE A 135 21.57 8.61 -4.81
N ALA A 136 21.46 9.92 -5.08
CA ALA A 136 22.50 10.88 -4.71
C ALA A 136 22.72 10.89 -3.20
N LEU A 137 21.65 11.05 -2.42
CA LEU A 137 21.69 10.97 -0.95
C LEU A 137 22.19 9.61 -0.47
N ALA A 138 21.69 8.54 -1.09
CA ALA A 138 22.04 7.19 -0.69
C ALA A 138 23.52 6.87 -0.95
N SER A 139 24.11 7.41 -2.02
CA SER A 139 25.54 7.27 -2.35
C SER A 139 26.47 7.85 -1.27
N GLY A 140 25.99 8.89 -0.57
CA GLY A 140 26.68 9.50 0.56
C GLY A 140 26.50 8.75 1.88
N TYR A 141 25.77 7.62 1.90
CA TYR A 141 25.37 6.90 3.12
C TYR A 141 24.53 7.77 4.08
N VAL A 142 23.65 8.61 3.52
CA VAL A 142 22.74 9.48 4.27
C VAL A 142 21.42 8.76 4.50
N SER A 143 20.96 8.69 5.75
CA SER A 143 19.63 8.17 6.08
C SER A 143 18.58 9.24 5.80
N THR A 144 17.47 8.86 5.17
CA THR A 144 16.53 9.81 4.55
C THR A 144 15.08 9.35 4.70
N VAL A 145 14.16 10.29 4.97
CA VAL A 145 12.73 10.11 4.67
C VAL A 145 12.42 10.93 3.41
N ALA A 146 11.95 10.26 2.37
CA ALA A 146 11.73 10.83 1.05
C ALA A 146 10.23 10.86 0.70
N VAL A 147 9.68 12.07 0.59
CA VAL A 147 8.32 12.32 0.07
C VAL A 147 8.37 12.31 -1.45
N GLY A 148 7.48 11.54 -2.07
CA GLY A 148 7.33 11.56 -3.51
C GLY A 148 5.94 11.21 -3.97
N GLU A 149 5.57 11.74 -5.13
CA GLU A 149 4.29 11.50 -5.77
C GLU A 149 4.16 10.02 -6.15
N PRO A 150 2.94 9.46 -6.17
CA PRO A 150 2.73 8.09 -6.59
C PRO A 150 3.32 7.81 -7.98
N GLY A 151 4.15 6.76 -8.07
CA GLY A 151 4.73 6.21 -9.31
C GLY A 151 5.87 6.97 -9.95
N THR A 152 6.53 7.80 -9.14
CA THR A 152 7.86 8.32 -9.41
C THR A 152 8.97 7.25 -9.27
N GLY A 153 8.61 6.00 -8.97
CA GLY A 153 9.57 4.88 -8.87
C GLY A 153 10.19 4.68 -7.48
N LYS A 154 9.48 5.08 -6.41
CA LYS A 154 9.93 4.99 -5.01
C LYS A 154 10.33 3.56 -4.59
N SER A 155 9.40 2.61 -4.74
CA SER A 155 9.59 1.20 -4.42
C SER A 155 10.78 0.59 -5.15
N THR A 156 10.90 0.87 -6.45
CA THR A 156 12.01 0.37 -7.27
C THR A 156 13.32 1.05 -6.91
N ALA A 157 13.31 2.30 -6.45
CA ALA A 157 14.51 2.96 -5.93
C ALA A 157 15.06 2.23 -4.69
N LEU A 158 14.19 1.96 -3.71
CA LEU A 158 14.59 1.26 -2.47
C LEU A 158 15.19 -0.12 -2.75
N PHE A 159 14.53 -0.90 -3.61
CA PHE A 159 15.01 -2.23 -3.98
C PHE A 159 16.31 -2.16 -4.80
N THR A 160 16.39 -1.24 -5.75
CA THR A 160 17.56 -1.05 -6.62
C THR A 160 18.79 -0.62 -5.81
N HIS A 161 18.63 0.33 -4.89
CA HIS A 161 19.70 0.72 -3.99
C HIS A 161 20.23 -0.49 -3.19
N GLY A 162 19.32 -1.28 -2.62
CA GLY A 162 19.66 -2.51 -1.91
C GLY A 162 20.45 -3.54 -2.72
N LEU A 163 20.25 -3.61 -4.05
CA LEU A 163 20.98 -4.51 -4.96
C LEU A 163 22.40 -4.03 -5.25
N PHE A 164 22.63 -2.73 -5.19
CA PHE A 164 23.91 -2.13 -5.51
C PHE A 164 24.90 -2.11 -4.34
N LEU A 165 24.39 -2.30 -3.11
CA LEU A 165 25.22 -2.34 -1.92
C LEU A 165 26.15 -3.56 -1.94
N ARG A 166 27.42 -3.35 -1.62
CA ARG A 166 28.37 -4.45 -1.46
C ARG A 166 28.22 -5.03 -0.07
N ARG A 167 28.29 -6.37 0.04
CA ARG A 167 28.40 -7.04 1.33
C ARG A 167 29.70 -6.60 2.02
N ALA A 168 29.60 -6.05 3.22
CA ALA A 168 30.75 -5.67 4.01
C ALA A 168 31.26 -6.91 4.78
N PRO A 169 32.48 -7.41 4.51
CA PRO A 169 33.00 -8.59 5.20
C PRO A 169 33.05 -8.41 6.73
N ALA A 170 33.31 -7.17 7.17
CA ALA A 170 33.37 -6.79 8.57
C ALA A 170 32.05 -6.99 9.34
N ARG A 171 30.89 -7.04 8.66
CA ARG A 171 29.59 -7.27 9.30
C ARG A 171 29.27 -8.77 9.50
N GLY A 172 30.07 -9.66 8.93
CA GLY A 172 29.87 -11.11 8.97
C GLY A 172 28.77 -11.62 8.03
N GLU A 173 28.45 -12.90 8.11
CA GLU A 173 27.43 -13.54 7.29
C GLU A 173 26.00 -13.18 7.73
N GLY A 174 25.18 -12.73 6.78
CA GLY A 174 23.78 -12.44 7.01
C GLY A 174 23.09 -11.79 5.82
N ILE A 175 21.87 -11.32 6.05
CA ILE A 175 21.10 -10.51 5.12
C ILE A 175 21.77 -9.14 5.00
N ASN A 176 22.02 -8.68 3.78
CA ASN A 176 22.69 -7.40 3.55
C ASN A 176 21.71 -6.21 3.53
N SER A 177 20.56 -6.40 2.89
CA SER A 177 19.57 -5.35 2.67
C SER A 177 18.18 -5.86 3.08
N LEU A 178 17.46 -5.10 3.90
CA LEU A 178 16.06 -5.37 4.25
C LEU A 178 15.17 -4.32 3.60
N VAL A 179 14.11 -4.72 2.91
CA VAL A 179 13.10 -3.81 2.36
C VAL A 179 11.73 -4.19 2.89
N LEU A 180 11.08 -3.27 3.58
CA LEU A 180 9.76 -3.45 4.17
C LEU A 180 8.70 -2.83 3.28
N VAL A 181 7.63 -3.57 3.00
CA VAL A 181 6.52 -3.16 2.13
C VAL A 181 5.18 -3.34 2.84
N ASN A 182 4.17 -2.56 2.46
CA ASN A 182 2.90 -2.49 3.19
C ASN A 182 2.06 -3.77 2.99
N SER A 183 2.11 -4.38 1.80
CA SER A 183 1.24 -5.51 1.46
C SER A 183 1.97 -6.65 0.76
N GLY A 184 1.40 -7.86 0.87
CA GLY A 184 1.92 -9.04 0.17
C GLY A 184 1.88 -8.87 -1.36
N LEU A 185 0.93 -8.09 -1.89
CA LEU A 185 0.87 -7.79 -3.32
C LEU A 185 2.05 -6.93 -3.78
N GLN A 186 2.47 -5.95 -2.98
CA GLN A 186 3.69 -5.18 -3.25
C GLN A 186 4.94 -6.07 -3.20
N ALA A 187 5.02 -6.99 -2.24
CA ALA A 187 6.11 -7.97 -2.18
C ALA A 187 6.16 -8.85 -3.44
N VAL A 188 5.00 -9.32 -3.92
CA VAL A 188 4.88 -10.08 -5.19
C VAL A 188 5.26 -9.22 -6.39
N GLN A 189 4.90 -7.94 -6.42
CA GLN A 189 5.30 -7.02 -7.48
C GLN A 189 6.83 -6.84 -7.51
N MET A 190 7.47 -6.68 -6.34
CA MET A 190 8.93 -6.63 -6.23
C MET A 190 9.58 -7.97 -6.62
N ARG A 191 8.96 -9.11 -6.31
CA ARG A 191 9.43 -10.44 -6.76
C ARG A 191 9.49 -10.53 -8.28
N LYS A 192 8.42 -10.13 -8.97
CA LYS A 192 8.38 -10.08 -10.44
C LYS A 192 9.46 -9.16 -11.01
N TYR A 193 9.74 -8.04 -10.34
CA TYR A 193 10.84 -7.15 -10.74
C TYR A 193 12.21 -7.83 -10.57
N ALA A 194 12.46 -8.44 -9.41
CA ALA A 194 13.68 -9.17 -9.12
C ALA A 194 13.92 -10.34 -10.09
N GLU A 195 12.89 -11.09 -10.46
CA GLU A 195 12.96 -12.17 -11.46
C GLU A 195 13.47 -11.66 -12.81
N LYS A 196 12.98 -10.51 -13.28
CA LYS A 196 13.44 -9.90 -14.55
C LYS A 196 14.90 -9.44 -14.47
N VAL A 197 15.30 -8.84 -13.35
CA VAL A 197 16.69 -8.44 -13.11
C VAL A 197 17.60 -9.68 -13.06
N TYR A 198 17.21 -10.71 -12.31
CA TYR A 198 17.93 -11.98 -12.21
C TYR A 198 18.13 -12.65 -13.57
N GLN A 199 17.06 -12.76 -14.38
CA GLN A 199 17.15 -13.31 -15.73
C GLN A 199 18.10 -12.50 -16.61
N SER A 200 18.10 -11.17 -16.49
CA SER A 200 19.00 -10.29 -17.23
C SER A 200 20.47 -10.49 -16.81
N ILE A 201 20.74 -10.65 -15.52
CA ILE A 201 22.08 -11.00 -15.01
C ILE A 201 22.53 -12.36 -15.55
N ARG A 202 21.65 -13.38 -15.48
CA ARG A 202 21.95 -14.73 -15.95
C ARG A 202 22.24 -14.81 -17.45
N ARG A 203 21.60 -13.99 -18.29
CA ARG A 203 21.92 -13.91 -19.72
C ARG A 203 23.35 -13.43 -19.97
N VAL A 204 23.84 -12.50 -19.14
CA VAL A 204 25.20 -11.93 -19.28
C VAL A 204 26.26 -12.80 -18.60
N LYS A 205 25.97 -13.34 -17.41
CA LYS A 205 26.86 -14.21 -16.65
C LYS A 205 26.08 -15.39 -16.03
N PRO A 206 25.87 -16.49 -16.78
CA PRO A 206 25.04 -17.62 -16.35
C PRO A 206 25.48 -18.28 -15.03
N LYS A 207 26.80 -18.28 -14.74
CA LYS A 207 27.38 -18.92 -13.54
C LYS A 207 27.47 -17.99 -12.32
N SER A 208 27.11 -16.72 -12.43
CA SER A 208 27.35 -15.72 -11.37
C SER A 208 26.38 -15.80 -10.18
N LEU A 209 25.16 -16.29 -10.41
CA LEU A 209 24.14 -16.47 -9.38
C LEU A 209 23.47 -17.84 -9.59
N PRO A 210 23.56 -18.77 -8.62
CA PRO A 210 23.06 -20.13 -8.79
C PRO A 210 21.52 -20.17 -8.85
N ASN A 211 20.85 -19.38 -8.01
CA ASN A 211 19.39 -19.24 -7.97
C ASN A 211 19.01 -17.80 -7.61
N ILE A 212 17.72 -17.46 -7.74
CA ILE A 212 17.21 -16.12 -7.38
C ILE A 212 17.26 -15.89 -5.86
N GLN A 213 17.08 -16.94 -5.05
CA GLN A 213 17.06 -16.86 -3.59
C GLN A 213 18.36 -16.33 -2.99
N THR A 214 19.51 -16.51 -3.66
CA THR A 214 20.78 -15.89 -3.25
C THR A 214 20.78 -14.37 -3.41
N MET A 215 20.04 -13.86 -4.41
CA MET A 215 19.91 -12.44 -4.69
C MET A 215 18.79 -11.81 -3.88
N ALA A 216 17.59 -12.38 -3.91
CA ALA A 216 16.41 -11.81 -3.27
C ALA A 216 15.44 -12.89 -2.79
N GLN A 217 14.92 -12.71 -1.59
CA GLN A 217 13.83 -13.51 -1.03
C GLN A 217 12.67 -12.61 -0.57
N PHE A 218 11.46 -13.18 -0.54
CA PHE A 218 10.22 -12.44 -0.34
C PHE A 218 9.35 -13.11 0.70
N LEU A 219 9.05 -12.40 1.80
CA LEU A 219 8.31 -12.94 2.93
C LEU A 219 7.01 -12.14 3.15
N TYR A 220 5.88 -12.77 2.90
CA TYR A 220 4.56 -12.19 3.12
C TYR A 220 3.56 -13.29 3.48
N ARG A 221 2.50 -12.93 4.20
CA ARG A 221 1.42 -13.89 4.52
C ARG A 221 0.72 -14.34 3.24
N ALA A 222 0.56 -15.65 3.08
CA ALA A 222 0.04 -16.27 1.87
C ALA A 222 -0.73 -17.56 2.21
N ASP A 223 -1.04 -18.38 1.20
CA ASP A 223 -1.44 -19.76 1.44
C ASP A 223 -0.31 -20.57 2.10
N GLN A 224 -0.69 -21.65 2.76
CA GLN A 224 0.23 -22.48 3.54
C GLN A 224 1.42 -23.00 2.72
N GLN A 225 1.17 -23.44 1.48
CA GLN A 225 2.22 -23.96 0.61
C GLN A 225 3.26 -22.88 0.28
N THR A 226 2.81 -21.66 -0.05
CA THR A 226 3.70 -20.52 -0.28
C THR A 226 4.50 -20.17 0.97
N GLU A 227 3.87 -20.19 2.14
CA GLU A 227 4.55 -19.90 3.40
C GLU A 227 5.59 -20.96 3.79
N GLU A 228 5.31 -22.24 3.55
CA GLU A 228 6.25 -23.34 3.72
C GLU A 228 7.44 -23.21 2.76
N GLN A 229 7.19 -22.83 1.50
CA GLN A 229 8.26 -22.58 0.54
C GLN A 229 9.13 -21.39 0.95
N GLN A 230 8.55 -20.32 1.49
CA GLN A 230 9.32 -19.18 2.03
C GLN A 230 10.28 -19.62 3.15
N ILE A 231 9.81 -20.50 4.04
CA ILE A 231 10.62 -21.04 5.13
C ILE A 231 11.74 -21.94 4.58
N LYS A 232 11.40 -22.80 3.62
CA LYS A 232 12.38 -23.67 2.96
C LYS A 232 13.48 -22.88 2.26
N ASP A 233 13.11 -21.84 1.51
CA ASP A 233 14.06 -20.97 0.81
C ASP A 233 15.02 -20.26 1.78
N LEU A 234 14.53 -19.84 2.96
CA LEU A 234 15.37 -19.29 4.02
C LEU A 234 16.29 -20.32 4.66
N MET A 235 15.84 -21.57 4.83
CA MET A 235 16.69 -22.64 5.37
C MET A 235 17.80 -23.03 4.39
N ASP A 236 17.45 -23.19 3.10
CA ASP A 236 18.37 -23.58 2.04
C ASP A 236 19.33 -22.43 1.68
N THR A 237 18.89 -21.18 1.81
CA THR A 237 19.67 -19.97 1.52
C THR A 237 19.49 -18.93 2.63
N PRO A 238 20.17 -19.07 3.79
CA PRO A 238 19.92 -18.24 4.98
C PRO A 238 20.45 -16.80 4.88
N CYS A 239 21.26 -16.50 3.86
CA CYS A 239 21.88 -15.20 3.67
C CYS A 239 21.53 -14.60 2.30
N PRO A 240 20.25 -14.34 1.97
CA PRO A 240 19.92 -13.62 0.75
C PRO A 240 20.57 -12.24 0.73
N HIS A 241 20.85 -11.70 -0.45
CA HIS A 241 21.42 -10.36 -0.55
C HIS A 241 20.38 -9.30 -0.17
N ILE A 242 19.15 -9.45 -0.64
CA ILE A 242 18.00 -8.63 -0.23
C ILE A 242 16.92 -9.53 0.35
N LEU A 243 16.36 -9.12 1.47
CA LEU A 243 15.10 -9.65 1.98
C LEU A 243 14.01 -8.59 1.82
N VAL A 244 12.94 -8.92 1.10
CA VAL A 244 11.74 -8.07 1.02
C VAL A 244 10.64 -8.69 1.88
N SER A 245 10.02 -7.94 2.78
CA SER A 245 8.99 -8.51 3.64
C SER A 245 7.88 -7.53 4.02
N THR A 246 6.70 -8.06 4.32
CA THR A 246 5.71 -7.32 5.10
C THR A 246 6.06 -7.38 6.59
N PRO A 247 5.91 -6.28 7.36
CA PRO A 247 6.37 -6.23 8.75
C PRO A 247 5.81 -7.35 9.62
N GLN A 248 4.51 -7.65 9.47
CA GLN A 248 3.84 -8.68 10.24
C GLN A 248 4.40 -10.08 9.97
N ARG A 249 4.68 -10.44 8.70
CA ARG A 249 5.20 -11.77 8.37
C ARG A 249 6.61 -11.95 8.92
N LEU A 250 7.43 -10.91 8.86
CA LEU A 250 8.78 -10.97 9.42
C LEU A 250 8.74 -11.16 10.95
N LEU A 251 7.84 -10.45 11.64
CA LEU A 251 7.62 -10.63 13.08
C LEU A 251 7.14 -12.06 13.40
N ASP A 252 6.21 -12.61 12.63
CA ASP A 252 5.72 -13.98 12.84
C ASP A 252 6.87 -15.01 12.79
N LEU A 253 7.82 -14.83 11.86
CA LEU A 253 8.99 -15.70 11.72
C LEU A 253 10.02 -15.51 12.83
N LEU A 254 10.31 -14.25 13.21
CA LEU A 254 11.20 -13.94 14.33
C LEU A 254 10.67 -14.49 15.66
N ALA A 255 9.35 -14.41 15.86
CA ALA A 255 8.66 -14.90 17.04
C ALA A 255 8.68 -16.43 17.15
N THR A 256 8.52 -17.15 16.04
CA THR A 256 8.36 -18.61 16.03
C THR A 256 9.68 -19.38 15.94
N ARG A 257 10.67 -18.84 15.21
CA ARG A 257 11.92 -19.55 14.90
C ARG A 257 13.16 -18.92 15.55
N GLY A 258 13.02 -17.72 16.12
CA GLY A 258 14.12 -17.01 16.77
C GLY A 258 15.11 -16.37 15.79
N MET A 259 16.16 -15.77 16.35
CA MET A 259 17.13 -14.95 15.61
C MET A 259 18.11 -15.77 14.77
N ASP A 260 18.44 -16.99 15.20
CA ASP A 260 19.36 -17.86 14.46
C ASP A 260 18.78 -18.28 13.11
N PHE A 261 17.46 -18.22 12.98
CA PHE A 261 16.75 -18.50 11.75
C PHE A 261 16.90 -17.38 10.70
N MET A 262 16.97 -16.11 11.13
CA MET A 262 17.16 -14.97 10.23
C MET A 262 18.35 -14.13 10.67
N LYS A 263 19.45 -14.29 9.92
CA LYS A 263 20.71 -13.56 10.13
C LYS A 263 20.59 -12.09 9.71
N VAL A 264 19.78 -11.29 10.40
CA VAL A 264 19.62 -9.83 10.20
C VAL A 264 20.71 -9.01 10.87
N ASN A 265 21.76 -9.67 11.35
CA ASN A 265 22.90 -9.09 12.04
C ASN A 265 23.82 -8.30 11.08
N SER A 266 23.91 -8.68 9.80
CA SER A 266 24.80 -8.06 8.81
C SER A 266 24.18 -6.96 7.96
N LEU A 267 23.02 -6.41 8.37
CA LEU A 267 22.29 -5.42 7.57
C LEU A 267 23.12 -4.15 7.36
N ALA A 268 23.37 -3.81 6.10
CA ALA A 268 23.97 -2.55 5.68
C ALA A 268 22.91 -1.46 5.43
N TYR A 269 21.68 -1.88 5.15
CA TYR A 269 20.59 -1.02 4.69
C TYR A 269 19.22 -1.57 5.07
N ILE A 270 18.32 -0.66 5.47
CA ILE A 270 16.89 -0.92 5.65
C ILE A 270 16.09 0.12 4.85
N GLY A 271 15.31 -0.36 3.89
CA GLY A 271 14.34 0.44 3.15
C GLY A 271 12.93 0.22 3.70
N VAL A 272 12.12 1.26 3.83
CA VAL A 272 10.69 1.14 4.18
C VAL A 272 9.87 1.89 3.14
N ASP A 273 9.03 1.15 2.41
CA ASP A 273 8.24 1.71 1.32
C ASP A 273 6.87 2.19 1.80
N ASP A 274 6.50 3.43 1.48
CA ASP A 274 5.21 4.04 1.85
C ASP A 274 4.93 3.87 3.38
N ILE A 275 5.88 4.30 4.22
CA ILE A 275 5.82 4.12 5.69
C ILE A 275 4.57 4.77 6.31
N ASP A 276 4.12 5.86 5.71
CA ASP A 276 2.92 6.61 6.03
C ASP A 276 1.62 5.79 5.83
N HIS A 277 1.66 4.67 5.10
CA HIS A 277 0.55 3.72 5.00
C HIS A 277 0.63 2.58 6.04
N MET A 278 1.78 2.40 6.69
CA MET A 278 1.99 1.40 7.74
C MET A 278 1.85 1.98 9.16
N MET A 279 1.88 3.32 9.26
CA MET A 279 1.72 4.12 10.46
C MET A 279 0.48 5.00 10.32
N ASP A 280 -0.16 5.30 11.44
CA ASP A 280 -1.33 6.20 11.46
C ASP A 280 -0.82 7.63 11.66
N THR A 281 -0.66 8.39 10.57
CA THR A 281 -0.01 9.72 10.57
C THR A 281 -0.68 10.75 11.47
N ASP A 282 -1.91 10.48 11.93
CA ASP A 282 -2.72 11.39 12.75
C ASP A 282 -2.85 10.92 14.21
N ALA A 283 -2.33 9.72 14.53
CA ALA A 283 -2.35 9.18 15.89
C ALA A 283 -0.97 9.33 16.53
N PRO A 284 -0.85 9.75 17.81
CA PRO A 284 0.44 9.84 18.48
C PRO A 284 1.20 8.52 18.42
N VAL A 285 2.51 8.56 18.18
CA VAL A 285 3.35 7.36 18.03
C VAL A 285 3.29 6.42 19.25
N ASP A 286 3.02 6.95 20.45
CA ASP A 286 2.78 6.13 21.64
C ASP A 286 1.56 5.21 21.51
N ALA A 287 0.51 5.63 20.80
CA ALA A 287 -0.60 4.77 20.40
C ALA A 287 -0.20 3.82 19.24
N GLN A 288 0.72 4.25 18.38
CA GLN A 288 1.27 3.46 17.28
C GLN A 288 2.33 2.41 17.69
N ARG A 289 2.82 2.40 18.94
CA ARG A 289 3.71 1.33 19.49
C ARG A 289 3.13 -0.08 19.36
N LYS A 290 1.85 -0.18 18.98
CA LYS A 290 1.13 -1.43 18.68
C LYS A 290 1.29 -1.90 17.22
N THR A 291 1.67 -1.02 16.29
CA THR A 291 1.79 -1.37 14.86
C THR A 291 2.96 -2.32 14.61
N ALA A 292 2.80 -3.19 13.61
CA ALA A 292 3.82 -4.19 13.27
C ALA A 292 5.14 -3.56 12.79
N ILE A 293 5.07 -2.45 12.05
CA ILE A 293 6.26 -1.76 11.53
C ILE A 293 7.11 -1.18 12.67
N VAL A 294 6.49 -0.50 13.64
CA VAL A 294 7.20 0.10 14.78
C VAL A 294 7.90 -0.97 15.60
N LYS A 295 7.16 -2.03 15.97
CA LYS A 295 7.73 -3.16 16.74
C LYS A 295 8.91 -3.82 16.04
N LEU A 296 8.79 -4.02 14.72
CA LEU A 296 9.84 -4.66 13.94
C LEU A 296 11.08 -3.78 13.83
N LEU A 297 10.93 -2.49 13.49
CA LEU A 297 12.05 -1.57 13.37
C LEU A 297 12.76 -1.38 14.70
N ASP A 298 12.01 -1.18 15.79
CA ASP A 298 12.58 -1.12 17.13
C ASP A 298 13.40 -2.36 17.44
N TYR A 299 12.88 -3.55 17.12
CA TYR A 299 13.60 -4.79 17.36
C TYR A 299 14.88 -4.91 16.55
N VAL A 300 14.78 -4.75 15.22
CA VAL A 300 15.89 -4.96 14.29
C VAL A 300 17.00 -3.94 14.57
N LEU A 301 16.66 -2.68 14.82
CA LEU A 301 17.65 -1.63 15.07
C LEU A 301 18.34 -1.79 16.42
N LYS A 302 17.63 -2.23 17.47
CA LYS A 302 18.27 -2.56 18.75
C LYS A 302 19.30 -3.68 18.66
N LEU A 303 19.02 -4.69 17.84
CA LEU A 303 19.99 -5.76 17.59
C LEU A 303 21.24 -5.22 16.89
N GLN A 304 21.08 -4.21 16.04
CA GLN A 304 22.19 -3.50 15.41
C GLN A 304 22.95 -2.62 16.41
N ASP A 305 22.27 -1.98 17.37
CA ASP A 305 22.92 -1.18 18.42
C ASP A 305 23.84 -2.02 19.32
N TYR A 306 23.46 -3.27 19.61
CA TYR A 306 24.35 -4.19 20.35
C TYR A 306 25.70 -4.36 19.64
N ARG A 307 25.71 -4.36 18.29
CA ARG A 307 26.94 -4.47 17.48
C ARG A 307 27.71 -3.16 17.36
N ARG A 308 27.08 -2.01 17.59
CA ARG A 308 27.79 -0.72 17.67
C ARG A 308 28.79 -0.69 18.81
N PHE A 309 28.49 -1.34 19.93
CA PHE A 309 29.45 -1.52 21.03
C PHE A 309 30.73 -2.28 20.58
N HIS A 310 30.69 -2.91 19.41
CA HIS A 310 31.81 -3.59 18.76
C HIS A 310 32.32 -2.88 17.49
N ASN A 311 32.09 -1.56 17.34
CA ASN A 311 32.57 -0.70 16.24
C ASN A 311 32.00 -0.96 14.83
N GLU A 312 30.85 -1.63 14.71
CA GLU A 312 30.17 -1.78 13.40
C GLU A 312 29.28 -0.56 13.05
N PRO A 313 29.26 -0.09 11.78
CA PRO A 313 28.42 1.03 11.37
C PRO A 313 26.93 0.67 11.37
N HIS A 314 26.08 1.56 11.87
CA HIS A 314 24.62 1.41 11.80
C HIS A 314 24.15 1.27 10.35
N PRO A 315 23.11 0.46 10.06
CA PRO A 315 22.52 0.43 8.73
C PRO A 315 22.03 1.81 8.28
N GLN A 316 22.14 2.07 6.98
CA GLN A 316 21.49 3.21 6.35
C GLN A 316 19.98 2.97 6.31
N LEU A 317 19.19 3.99 6.64
CA LEU A 317 17.73 3.91 6.60
C LEU A 317 17.18 4.81 5.50
N LEU A 318 16.40 4.26 4.57
CA LEU A 318 15.69 5.04 3.55
C LEU A 318 14.21 4.74 3.62
N PHE A 319 13.41 5.72 4.04
CA PHE A 319 11.96 5.58 4.08
C PHE A 319 11.35 6.40 2.95
N THR A 320 10.31 5.89 2.31
CA THR A 320 9.53 6.63 1.33
C THR A 320 8.15 6.91 1.91
N THR A 321 7.58 8.07 1.56
CA THR A 321 6.20 8.40 1.88
C THR A 321 5.45 8.88 0.64
N THR A 322 4.12 8.79 0.67
CA THR A 322 3.27 9.31 -0.39
C THR A 322 2.88 10.76 -0.11
N ALA A 323 3.12 11.65 -1.07
CA ALA A 323 2.61 13.02 -0.99
C ALA A 323 1.06 13.02 -1.01
N PRO A 324 0.38 13.75 -0.10
CA PRO A 324 0.94 14.63 0.93
C PRO A 324 1.32 13.91 2.23
N THR A 325 2.48 14.26 2.80
CA THR A 325 2.88 13.87 4.15
C THR A 325 3.17 15.14 4.96
N PRO A 326 2.50 15.35 6.11
CA PRO A 326 2.71 16.56 6.92
C PRO A 326 4.04 16.52 7.69
N ARG A 327 4.54 17.70 8.10
CA ARG A 327 5.74 17.81 8.94
C ARG A 327 5.56 17.16 10.31
N SER A 328 4.34 17.18 10.86
CA SER A 328 4.00 16.51 12.12
C SER A 328 4.39 15.03 12.11
N PHE A 329 4.26 14.34 10.98
CA PHE A 329 4.70 12.94 10.85
C PHE A 329 6.21 12.79 11.06
N LEU A 330 7.02 13.71 10.52
CA LEU A 330 8.47 13.67 10.67
C LEU A 330 8.88 14.05 12.10
N ASP A 331 8.23 15.05 12.69
CA ASP A 331 8.47 15.47 14.07
C ASP A 331 8.10 14.33 15.04
N GLU A 332 6.99 13.63 14.80
CA GLU A 332 6.58 12.44 15.54
C GLU A 332 7.61 11.30 15.42
N LEU A 333 8.13 11.03 14.22
CA LEU A 333 9.23 10.09 14.04
C LEU A 333 10.46 10.52 14.83
N GLN A 334 10.77 11.81 14.87
CA GLN A 334 11.94 12.34 15.58
C GLN A 334 11.82 12.24 17.10
N ASP A 335 10.65 12.57 17.64
CA ASP A 335 10.41 12.62 19.07
C ASP A 335 10.25 11.22 19.68
N HIS A 336 9.65 10.29 18.93
CA HIS A 336 9.25 8.99 19.47
C HIS A 336 10.02 7.80 18.92
N SER A 337 10.77 7.96 17.82
CA SER A 337 11.64 6.91 17.30
C SER A 337 13.11 7.27 17.50
N GLN A 338 13.92 6.26 17.79
CA GLN A 338 15.38 6.40 17.80
C GLN A 338 16.01 5.84 16.52
N TRP A 339 15.20 5.59 15.49
CA TRP A 339 15.66 4.83 14.32
C TRP A 339 16.78 5.54 13.55
N PHE A 340 16.68 6.87 13.47
CA PHE A 340 17.64 7.70 12.77
C PHE A 340 18.67 8.30 13.73
N ASP A 341 19.88 8.50 13.21
CA ASP A 341 20.74 9.55 13.75
C ASP A 341 20.30 10.88 13.15
N TRP A 342 19.44 11.58 13.89
CA TRP A 342 18.85 12.85 13.49
C TRP A 342 19.88 13.96 13.25
N SER A 343 21.09 13.85 13.80
CA SER A 343 22.16 14.82 13.52
C SER A 343 22.69 14.77 12.09
N LYS A 344 22.46 13.64 11.39
CA LYS A 344 23.00 13.34 10.04
C LYS A 344 21.92 12.80 9.11
N PHE A 345 20.67 12.99 9.51
CA PHE A 345 19.48 12.74 8.75
C PHE A 345 19.31 13.84 7.70
N HIS A 346 18.74 13.49 6.55
CA HIS A 346 18.29 14.48 5.58
C HIS A 346 16.86 14.18 5.16
N GLU A 347 16.02 15.20 5.10
CA GLU A 347 14.69 15.07 4.54
C GLU A 347 14.74 15.28 3.02
N MET A 348 13.98 14.51 2.25
CA MET A 348 13.89 14.68 0.81
C MET A 348 12.44 14.97 0.42
N GLY A 349 12.24 16.07 -0.32
CA GLY A 349 10.90 16.56 -0.65
C GLY A 349 10.39 17.56 0.38
N SER A 350 9.14 18.00 0.23
CA SER A 350 8.59 19.08 1.05
C SER A 350 7.64 18.52 2.11
N PHE A 351 8.03 18.61 3.38
CA PHE A 351 7.19 18.26 4.53
C PHE A 351 6.43 19.48 5.09
N THR A 352 6.96 20.69 4.86
CA THR A 352 6.37 21.99 5.24
C THR A 352 5.02 22.29 4.56
N ARG A 353 4.67 21.47 3.57
CA ARG A 353 3.60 21.71 2.62
C ARG A 353 2.27 21.05 3.01
N GLY A 354 2.27 20.09 3.94
CA GLY A 354 1.06 19.52 4.54
C GLY A 354 0.00 19.07 3.51
N ASN A 355 -1.28 19.26 3.86
CA ASN A 355 -2.43 19.00 2.98
C ASN A 355 -2.86 20.25 2.19
N MET A 356 -1.92 21.13 1.80
CA MET A 356 -2.22 22.37 1.06
C MET A 356 -2.41 22.09 -0.45
N ALA A 357 -3.23 22.91 -1.11
CA ALA A 357 -3.67 22.72 -2.50
C ALA A 357 -2.55 22.80 -3.55
N ASP A 358 -1.49 23.56 -3.31
CA ASP A 358 -0.34 23.71 -4.20
C ASP A 358 0.69 22.56 -4.05
N THR A 359 0.40 21.57 -3.21
CA THR A 359 1.41 20.64 -2.70
C THR A 359 1.10 19.17 -2.93
N CYS A 360 -0.17 18.79 -2.81
CA CYS A 360 -0.62 17.47 -3.24
C CYS A 360 -1.05 17.64 -4.68
N VAL A 361 -0.42 16.93 -5.62
CA VAL A 361 -0.71 17.13 -7.04
C VAL A 361 -1.02 15.80 -7.69
N VAL A 362 -2.16 15.73 -8.37
CA VAL A 362 -2.49 14.63 -9.26
C VAL A 362 -1.83 14.81 -10.64
N PRO A 363 -1.62 13.72 -11.40
CA PRO A 363 -1.10 13.85 -12.75
C PRO A 363 -2.03 14.69 -13.65
N LYS A 364 -1.47 15.66 -14.40
CA LYS A 364 -2.19 16.61 -15.28
C LYS A 364 -3.08 15.95 -16.34
N ASN A 365 -2.79 14.70 -16.69
CA ASN A 365 -3.56 13.94 -17.68
C ASN A 365 -4.79 13.22 -17.10
N VAL A 366 -5.04 13.36 -15.79
CA VAL A 366 -6.19 12.79 -15.08
C VAL A 366 -7.29 13.84 -14.95
N GLY A 367 -8.47 13.51 -15.46
CA GLY A 367 -9.69 14.27 -15.24
C GLY A 367 -10.60 13.57 -14.25
N VAL A 368 -11.30 14.37 -13.44
CA VAL A 368 -12.20 13.89 -12.39
C VAL A 368 -13.62 14.32 -12.71
N GLY A 369 -14.57 13.40 -12.65
CA GLY A 369 -15.98 13.71 -12.83
C GLY A 369 -16.82 13.01 -11.78
N CYS A 370 -17.72 13.74 -11.12
CA CYS A 370 -18.70 13.13 -10.22
C CYS A 370 -20.05 12.98 -10.91
N VAL A 371 -20.59 11.77 -10.89
CA VAL A 371 -21.89 11.41 -11.46
C VAL A 371 -22.82 10.99 -10.35
N LEU A 372 -23.90 11.73 -10.22
CA LEU A 372 -24.96 11.45 -9.26
C LEU A 372 -25.96 10.45 -9.82
N VAL A 373 -26.25 9.43 -9.02
CA VAL A 373 -27.22 8.37 -9.33
C VAL A 373 -28.54 8.70 -8.66
N ARG A 374 -29.55 9.08 -9.45
CA ARG A 374 -30.90 9.39 -8.98
C ARG A 374 -31.80 8.15 -9.14
N PRO A 375 -32.15 7.43 -8.06
CA PRO A 375 -33.14 6.37 -8.16
C PRO A 375 -34.54 6.96 -8.36
N SER A 376 -35.36 6.29 -9.16
CA SER A 376 -36.76 6.61 -9.40
C SER A 376 -37.56 5.31 -9.47
N MET A 377 -38.80 5.34 -8.99
CA MET A 377 -39.71 4.20 -9.11
C MET A 377 -40.59 4.38 -10.35
N THR A 378 -40.66 3.35 -11.19
CA THR A 378 -41.66 3.33 -12.27
C THR A 378 -43.04 3.00 -11.72
N LYS A 379 -44.09 3.32 -12.49
CA LYS A 379 -45.47 2.89 -12.22
C LYS A 379 -45.60 1.36 -12.01
N SER A 380 -44.66 0.58 -12.56
CA SER A 380 -44.57 -0.87 -12.43
C SER A 380 -43.72 -1.36 -11.23
N ASN A 381 -43.43 -0.49 -10.25
CA ASN A 381 -42.60 -0.79 -9.08
C ASN A 381 -41.17 -1.29 -9.40
N LYS A 382 -40.63 -0.94 -10.58
CA LYS A 382 -39.24 -1.21 -10.94
C LYS A 382 -38.40 0.03 -10.65
N VAL A 383 -37.24 -0.17 -10.01
CA VAL A 383 -36.27 0.90 -9.79
C VAL A 383 -35.60 1.24 -11.12
N ARG A 384 -35.71 2.49 -11.57
CA ARG A 384 -34.93 3.07 -12.66
C ARG A 384 -33.94 4.07 -12.08
N THR A 385 -32.69 4.00 -12.50
CA THR A 385 -31.67 4.99 -12.15
C THR A 385 -31.55 6.02 -13.27
N ASN A 386 -31.39 7.28 -12.91
CA ASN A 386 -30.95 8.36 -13.80
C ASN A 386 -29.57 8.83 -13.38
N LEU A 387 -28.81 9.35 -14.34
CA LEU A 387 -27.43 9.80 -14.14
C LEU A 387 -27.39 11.28 -14.48
N VAL A 388 -26.80 12.07 -13.58
CA VAL A 388 -26.63 13.51 -13.70
C VAL A 388 -25.17 13.79 -13.34
N SER A 389 -24.45 14.55 -14.16
CA SER A 389 -23.09 14.99 -13.80
C SER A 389 -23.20 16.13 -12.80
N MET A 390 -22.45 16.05 -11.70
CA MET A 390 -22.32 17.18 -10.79
C MET A 390 -21.54 18.30 -11.51
N LYS A 391 -21.96 19.55 -11.31
CA LYS A 391 -21.19 20.70 -11.80
C LYS A 391 -19.82 20.75 -11.13
N ALA A 392 -18.85 21.34 -11.83
CA ALA A 392 -17.55 21.60 -11.25
C ALA A 392 -17.73 22.39 -9.94
N PRO A 393 -16.98 22.05 -8.87
CA PRO A 393 -16.94 22.89 -7.69
C PRO A 393 -16.61 24.33 -8.08
N ASN A 394 -17.36 25.30 -7.54
CA ASN A 394 -17.02 26.71 -7.76
C ASN A 394 -15.85 27.04 -6.83
N TYR A 395 -14.66 27.15 -7.40
CA TYR A 395 -13.43 27.40 -6.66
C TYR A 395 -13.34 28.84 -6.10
N GLY A 396 -14.22 29.76 -6.53
CA GLY A 396 -14.26 31.16 -6.03
C GLY A 396 -12.97 31.95 -6.25
N GLU A 397 -12.99 33.25 -5.91
CA GLU A 397 -11.78 34.13 -5.94
C GLU A 397 -11.15 34.31 -4.54
N ARG A 398 -11.72 33.74 -3.49
CA ARG A 398 -11.24 33.99 -2.12
C ARG A 398 -10.01 33.16 -1.81
N HIS A 399 -9.04 33.79 -1.16
CA HIS A 399 -7.81 33.18 -0.65
C HIS A 399 -7.93 32.67 0.81
N ASP A 400 -9.14 32.64 1.38
CA ASP A 400 -9.42 32.21 2.76
C ASP A 400 -9.41 30.68 2.96
N TRP A 401 -9.15 29.92 1.89
CA TRP A 401 -9.09 28.44 1.89
C TRP A 401 -7.90 27.85 2.66
N GLU A 402 -6.85 28.64 2.94
CA GLU A 402 -5.68 28.20 3.74
C GLU A 402 -6.04 27.88 5.20
N GLN A 403 -7.17 28.40 5.72
CA GLN A 403 -7.50 28.34 7.15
C GLN A 403 -8.38 27.16 7.57
N GLN A 404 -8.85 26.30 6.67
CA GLN A 404 -9.71 25.15 7.01
C GLN A 404 -8.92 23.87 7.32
N ALA A 405 -7.88 23.96 8.14
CA ALA A 405 -6.97 22.84 8.45
C ALA A 405 -7.72 21.56 8.90
N ASP A 406 -8.77 21.70 9.72
CA ASP A 406 -9.50 20.58 10.36
C ASP A 406 -10.57 19.92 9.48
N GLY A 407 -10.80 20.39 8.25
CA GLY A 407 -11.94 19.96 7.44
C GLY A 407 -11.97 18.47 7.09
N GLU A 408 -10.81 17.84 6.95
CA GLU A 408 -10.68 16.43 6.56
C GLU A 408 -10.98 15.49 7.74
N ALA A 409 -10.37 15.75 8.91
CA ALA A 409 -10.67 15.03 10.14
C ALA A 409 -12.16 15.18 10.53
N ALA A 410 -12.70 16.41 10.44
CA ALA A 410 -14.11 16.68 10.69
C ALA A 410 -15.04 15.91 9.75
N TYR A 411 -14.71 15.82 8.45
CA TYR A 411 -15.49 15.03 7.50
C TYR A 411 -15.43 13.53 7.82
N VAL A 412 -14.25 13.00 8.16
CA VAL A 412 -14.10 11.60 8.55
C VAL A 412 -14.95 11.27 9.78
N GLU A 413 -15.00 12.15 10.79
CA GLU A 413 -15.87 12.00 11.96
C GLU A 413 -17.35 12.05 11.61
N TYR A 414 -17.76 13.06 10.83
CA TYR A 414 -19.13 13.20 10.33
C TYR A 414 -19.56 11.94 9.56
N TRP A 415 -18.71 11.45 8.66
CA TRP A 415 -18.95 10.25 7.87
C TRP A 415 -19.06 9.00 8.74
N LYS A 416 -18.17 8.81 9.73
CA LYS A 416 -18.24 7.70 10.70
C LYS A 416 -19.58 7.72 11.44
N ARG A 417 -20.00 8.90 11.90
CA ARG A 417 -21.29 9.10 12.58
C ARG A 417 -22.46 8.77 11.64
N LYS A 418 -22.47 9.30 10.42
CA LYS A 418 -23.49 9.02 9.40
C LYS A 418 -23.61 7.52 9.13
N ARG A 419 -22.49 6.82 8.92
CA ARG A 419 -22.45 5.37 8.69
C ARG A 419 -22.92 4.55 9.90
N SER A 420 -22.61 4.98 11.13
CA SER A 420 -23.05 4.30 12.35
C SER A 420 -24.57 4.31 12.53
N LEU A 421 -25.25 5.33 11.99
CA LEU A 421 -26.70 5.46 12.03
C LEU A 421 -27.41 4.69 10.90
N MET A 422 -26.68 4.17 9.92
CA MET A 422 -27.24 3.44 8.78
C MET A 422 -27.32 1.94 9.05
N ASP A 423 -28.55 1.43 9.15
CA ASP A 423 -28.81 0.00 9.21
C ASP A 423 -28.29 -0.72 7.95
N LYS A 424 -27.92 -1.99 8.12
CA LYS A 424 -27.40 -2.85 7.03
C LYS A 424 -28.27 -2.83 5.75
N PRO A 425 -29.62 -2.90 5.81
CA PRO A 425 -30.45 -2.89 4.59
C PRO A 425 -30.39 -1.57 3.83
N VAL A 426 -30.12 -0.44 4.51
CA VAL A 426 -29.96 0.88 3.86
C VAL A 426 -28.67 0.88 3.06
N ARG A 427 -27.57 0.42 3.68
CA ARG A 427 -26.26 0.30 3.02
C ARG A 427 -26.28 -0.65 1.82
N GLU A 428 -26.97 -1.78 1.95
CA GLU A 428 -27.18 -2.72 0.82
C GLU A 428 -28.01 -2.09 -0.31
N GLY A 429 -29.02 -1.28 0.03
CA GLY A 429 -29.85 -0.55 -0.93
C GLY A 429 -29.07 0.53 -1.68
N GLU A 430 -28.26 1.31 -0.97
CA GLU A 430 -27.36 2.32 -1.52
C GLU A 430 -26.38 1.69 -2.52
N LEU A 431 -25.74 0.59 -2.14
CA LEU A 431 -24.83 -0.16 -3.01
C LEU A 431 -25.53 -0.66 -4.28
N ALA A 432 -26.76 -1.16 -4.16
CA ALA A 432 -27.55 -1.59 -5.31
C ALA A 432 -27.88 -0.43 -6.26
N VAL A 433 -28.16 0.77 -5.72
CA VAL A 433 -28.38 1.99 -6.51
C VAL A 433 -27.10 2.36 -7.27
N LEU A 434 -25.95 2.38 -6.58
CA LEU A 434 -24.65 2.66 -7.19
C LEU A 434 -24.29 1.69 -8.32
N VAL A 435 -24.44 0.39 -8.08
CA VAL A 435 -24.18 -0.66 -9.08
C VAL A 435 -25.11 -0.52 -10.28
N SER A 436 -26.39 -0.22 -10.06
CA SER A 436 -27.34 0.07 -11.14
C SER A 436 -26.94 1.32 -11.93
N GLY A 437 -26.47 2.37 -11.25
CA GLY A 437 -25.90 3.58 -11.85
C GLY A 437 -24.68 3.28 -12.73
N LEU A 438 -23.74 2.48 -12.23
CA LEU A 438 -22.56 2.02 -12.99
C LEU A 438 -22.97 1.28 -14.26
N VAL A 439 -23.92 0.34 -14.18
CA VAL A 439 -24.41 -0.38 -15.37
C VAL A 439 -25.03 0.56 -16.39
N LYS A 440 -25.77 1.59 -15.95
CA LYS A 440 -26.32 2.60 -16.84
C LYS A 440 -25.23 3.48 -17.46
N LEU A 441 -24.20 3.84 -16.69
CA LEU A 441 -23.07 4.64 -17.15
C LEU A 441 -22.30 3.90 -18.25
N LEU A 442 -21.94 2.63 -18.01
CA LEU A 442 -21.28 1.77 -18.99
C LEU A 442 -22.09 1.61 -20.29
N LYS A 443 -23.43 1.65 -20.21
CA LYS A 443 -24.31 1.59 -21.39
C LYS A 443 -24.36 2.90 -22.18
N LYS A 444 -24.36 4.05 -21.50
CA LYS A 444 -24.38 5.37 -22.15
C LYS A 444 -23.04 5.71 -22.81
N GLN A 445 -21.94 5.32 -22.17
CA GLN A 445 -20.59 5.72 -22.55
C GLN A 445 -19.79 4.55 -23.16
N LYS A 446 -20.45 3.69 -23.97
CA LYS A 446 -19.82 2.48 -24.55
C LYS A 446 -18.51 2.76 -25.29
N GLN A 447 -18.40 3.90 -25.99
CA GLN A 447 -17.20 4.28 -26.71
C GLN A 447 -16.05 4.69 -25.77
N ASN A 448 -16.36 5.22 -24.60
CA ASN A 448 -15.38 5.62 -23.58
C ASN A 448 -14.91 4.45 -22.68
N PHE A 449 -15.56 3.28 -22.76
CA PHE A 449 -15.26 2.10 -21.94
C PHE A 449 -14.80 0.90 -22.79
N GLN A 450 -13.97 1.13 -23.81
CA GLN A 450 -13.46 0.07 -24.68
C GLN A 450 -12.32 -0.75 -24.04
N LYS A 451 -11.64 -0.18 -23.04
CA LYS A 451 -10.60 -0.84 -22.25
C LYS A 451 -11.15 -1.32 -20.89
N THR A 452 -10.30 -1.95 -20.11
CA THR A 452 -10.66 -2.42 -18.77
C THR A 452 -10.90 -1.25 -17.84
N VAL A 453 -12.00 -1.34 -17.10
CA VAL A 453 -12.39 -0.35 -16.09
C VAL A 453 -12.08 -0.93 -14.72
N LEU A 454 -11.30 -0.18 -13.94
CA LEU A 454 -11.07 -0.50 -12.54
C LEU A 454 -12.17 0.13 -11.69
N VAL A 455 -12.95 -0.71 -11.01
CA VAL A 455 -14.01 -0.31 -10.09
C VAL A 455 -13.45 -0.35 -8.68
N ILE A 456 -13.35 0.81 -8.04
CA ILE A 456 -12.87 0.96 -6.67
C ILE A 456 -14.06 1.05 -5.72
N VAL A 457 -13.99 0.31 -4.62
CA VAL A 457 -14.98 0.32 -3.54
C VAL A 457 -14.30 0.59 -2.21
N SER A 458 -15.04 1.20 -1.27
CA SER A 458 -14.60 1.40 0.12
C SER A 458 -14.18 0.07 0.76
N ASP A 459 -13.20 0.09 1.65
CA ASP A 459 -12.71 -1.11 2.36
C ASP A 459 -13.79 -1.79 3.22
N GLU A 460 -14.85 -1.06 3.56
CA GLU A 460 -16.02 -1.61 4.29
C GLU A 460 -16.98 -2.38 3.39
N THR A 461 -16.88 -2.19 2.07
CA THR A 461 -17.72 -2.86 1.10
C THR A 461 -17.04 -4.13 0.60
N SER A 462 -17.77 -5.25 0.68
CA SER A 462 -17.29 -6.52 0.16
C SER A 462 -17.29 -6.51 -1.38
N VAL A 463 -16.11 -6.69 -1.98
CA VAL A 463 -15.95 -6.81 -3.45
C VAL A 463 -16.80 -7.93 -4.04
N PHE A 464 -17.02 -9.02 -3.30
CA PHE A 464 -17.85 -10.15 -3.73
C PHE A 464 -19.34 -9.79 -3.79
N GLN A 465 -19.81 -8.89 -2.92
CA GLN A 465 -21.19 -8.39 -2.99
C GLN A 465 -21.39 -7.56 -4.26
N VAL A 466 -20.43 -6.69 -4.59
CA VAL A 466 -20.45 -5.88 -5.81
C VAL A 466 -20.37 -6.75 -7.06
N GLN A 467 -19.47 -7.75 -7.05
CA GLN A 467 -19.36 -8.74 -8.11
C GLN A 467 -20.69 -9.48 -8.32
N GLY A 468 -21.32 -9.96 -7.24
CA GLY A 468 -22.60 -10.66 -7.32
C GLY A 468 -23.73 -9.78 -7.86
N LEU A 469 -23.78 -8.50 -7.52
CA LEU A 469 -24.77 -7.55 -8.05
C LEU A 469 -24.54 -7.27 -9.55
N LEU A 470 -23.30 -7.06 -9.96
CA LEU A 470 -22.96 -6.83 -11.37
C LEU A 470 -23.18 -8.08 -12.23
N ALA A 471 -22.88 -9.26 -11.72
CA ALA A 471 -23.14 -10.53 -12.39
C ALA A 471 -24.64 -10.75 -12.64
N LYS A 472 -25.50 -10.45 -11.64
CA LYS A 472 -26.97 -10.47 -11.79
C LYS A 472 -27.48 -9.50 -12.87
N LEU A 473 -26.73 -8.44 -13.15
CA LEU A 473 -27.04 -7.46 -14.22
C LEU A 473 -26.36 -7.80 -15.56
N GLY A 474 -25.81 -9.01 -15.70
CA GLY A 474 -25.22 -9.52 -16.92
C GLY A 474 -23.87 -8.89 -17.28
N LYS A 475 -23.10 -8.42 -16.29
CA LYS A 475 -21.75 -7.88 -16.50
C LYS A 475 -20.69 -8.94 -16.22
N ASN A 476 -19.66 -8.96 -17.06
CA ASN A 476 -18.47 -9.78 -16.87
C ASN A 476 -17.51 -9.06 -15.92
N VAL A 477 -17.34 -9.61 -14.73
CA VAL A 477 -16.70 -8.94 -13.61
C VAL A 477 -15.74 -9.88 -12.90
N GLU A 478 -14.56 -9.36 -12.60
CA GLU A 478 -13.49 -10.06 -11.93
C GLU A 478 -13.05 -9.28 -10.69
N VAL A 479 -12.73 -10.01 -9.62
CA VAL A 479 -12.15 -9.41 -8.41
C VAL A 479 -10.65 -9.39 -8.58
N PHE A 480 -10.04 -8.23 -8.35
CA PHE A 480 -8.60 -8.09 -8.38
C PHE A 480 -7.95 -8.88 -7.24
N ASN A 481 -7.11 -9.85 -7.60
CA ASN A 481 -6.39 -10.73 -6.67
C ASN A 481 -4.86 -10.49 -6.67
N GLY A 482 -4.38 -9.50 -7.43
CA GLY A 482 -2.96 -9.11 -7.53
C GLY A 482 -2.00 -10.15 -8.14
N GLN A 483 -2.45 -11.34 -8.50
CA GLN A 483 -1.65 -12.40 -9.11
C GLN A 483 -1.47 -12.16 -10.62
N GLU A 484 -2.51 -11.67 -11.30
CA GLU A 484 -2.43 -11.33 -12.71
C GLU A 484 -1.75 -9.99 -12.93
N ASN A 485 -0.80 -9.96 -13.88
CA ASN A 485 -0.27 -8.71 -14.36
C ASN A 485 -1.44 -7.81 -14.78
N ALA A 486 -1.46 -6.58 -14.26
CA ALA A 486 -2.34 -5.52 -14.72
C ALA A 486 -2.15 -5.14 -16.22
N THR A 487 -1.56 -6.03 -17.03
CA THR A 487 -1.29 -5.91 -18.47
C THR A 487 -2.01 -6.93 -19.35
N ALA A 488 -2.86 -7.82 -18.83
CA ALA A 488 -3.69 -8.70 -19.69
C ALA A 488 -5.19 -8.47 -19.47
N ALA A 489 -5.57 -7.20 -19.38
CA ALA A 489 -6.94 -6.78 -19.24
C ALA A 489 -7.70 -7.10 -20.54
N LYS A 490 -8.37 -8.26 -20.60
CA LYS A 490 -9.22 -8.66 -21.73
C LYS A 490 -10.23 -7.54 -21.99
N LYS A 491 -10.26 -7.01 -23.23
CA LYS A 491 -11.15 -5.92 -23.66
C LYS A 491 -12.57 -6.12 -23.11
N GLY A 492 -13.12 -5.11 -22.45
CA GLY A 492 -14.51 -5.10 -21.97
C GLY A 492 -14.79 -5.80 -20.63
N LYS A 493 -13.77 -6.23 -19.86
CA LYS A 493 -13.95 -6.71 -18.48
C LYS A 493 -13.95 -5.57 -17.46
N LEU A 494 -14.75 -5.72 -16.40
CA LEU A 494 -14.68 -4.90 -15.19
C LEU A 494 -13.81 -5.59 -14.15
N LEU A 495 -12.88 -4.86 -13.54
CA LEU A 495 -12.04 -5.33 -12.46
C LEU A 495 -12.43 -4.61 -11.17
N ILE A 496 -12.77 -5.32 -10.10
CA ILE A 496 -13.17 -4.70 -8.83
C ILE A 496 -12.06 -4.85 -7.80
N ALA A 497 -11.75 -3.79 -7.07
CA ALA A 497 -10.83 -3.82 -5.95
C ALA A 497 -11.28 -2.89 -4.81
N ASN A 498 -10.86 -3.21 -3.59
CA ASN A 498 -10.90 -2.26 -2.47
C ASN A 498 -9.76 -1.24 -2.60
N VAL A 499 -9.91 -0.10 -1.93
CA VAL A 499 -8.89 0.98 -1.87
C VAL A 499 -7.54 0.43 -1.40
N LYS A 500 -7.49 -0.23 -0.24
CA LYS A 500 -6.23 -0.78 0.31
C LYS A 500 -5.55 -1.81 -0.59
N THR A 501 -6.33 -2.56 -1.37
CA THR A 501 -5.79 -3.58 -2.27
C THR A 501 -5.04 -2.97 -3.46
N VAL A 502 -5.39 -1.74 -3.86
CA VAL A 502 -4.75 -1.04 -4.99
C VAL A 502 -3.62 -0.11 -4.57
N GLU A 503 -3.45 0.15 -3.27
CA GLU A 503 -2.34 0.94 -2.75
C GLU A 503 -0.98 0.31 -3.07
N GLY A 504 -0.07 1.12 -3.61
CA GLY A 504 1.23 0.66 -4.11
C GLY A 504 1.18 -0.19 -5.39
N MET A 505 -0.01 -0.59 -5.88
CA MET A 505 -0.13 -1.38 -7.10
C MET A 505 0.06 -0.53 -8.36
N THR A 506 0.60 -1.16 -9.40
CA THR A 506 0.88 -0.55 -10.71
C THR A 506 -0.07 -1.09 -11.77
N PHE A 507 -0.94 -0.23 -12.32
CA PHE A 507 -1.85 -0.58 -13.40
C PHE A 507 -1.40 0.07 -14.71
N LYS A 508 -0.73 -0.73 -15.56
CA LYS A 508 -0.25 -0.24 -16.85
C LYS A 508 -1.42 -0.07 -17.81
N SER A 509 -1.46 1.08 -18.50
CA SER A 509 -2.47 1.38 -19.52
C SER A 509 -3.91 1.43 -19.00
N LEU A 510 -4.09 1.63 -17.69
CA LEU A 510 -5.39 1.98 -17.12
C LEU A 510 -5.76 3.37 -17.63
N ASP A 511 -6.94 3.50 -18.24
CA ASP A 511 -7.47 4.79 -18.70
C ASP A 511 -8.66 5.25 -17.85
N THR A 512 -9.42 4.33 -17.26
CA THR A 512 -10.66 4.65 -16.57
C THR A 512 -10.78 3.93 -15.24
N MET A 513 -10.99 4.71 -14.19
CA MET A 513 -11.31 4.24 -12.86
C MET A 513 -12.71 4.73 -12.50
N VAL A 514 -13.55 3.85 -11.95
CA VAL A 514 -14.84 4.22 -11.39
C VAL A 514 -14.84 3.97 -9.90
N VAL A 515 -15.00 5.02 -9.11
CA VAL A 515 -15.09 4.95 -7.66
C VAL A 515 -16.57 4.85 -7.28
N LEU A 516 -16.95 3.80 -6.57
CA LEU A 516 -18.32 3.59 -6.09
C LEU A 516 -18.47 4.15 -4.68
N GLY A 517 -19.10 5.31 -4.59
CA GLY A 517 -19.32 6.03 -3.34
C GLY A 517 -18.16 6.98 -2.99
N LEU A 518 -18.49 8.10 -2.33
CA LEU A 518 -17.49 9.03 -1.79
C LEU A 518 -16.76 8.46 -0.57
N ASP A 519 -17.29 7.41 0.05
CA ASP A 519 -16.70 6.72 1.19
C ASP A 519 -15.42 5.93 0.86
N ALA A 520 -15.16 5.71 -0.43
CA ALA A 520 -13.89 5.20 -0.93
C ALA A 520 -12.80 6.30 -1.05
N LEU A 521 -13.17 7.59 -0.94
CA LEU A 521 -12.27 8.74 -0.97
C LEU A 521 -12.38 9.50 0.35
N ARG A 522 -11.96 8.87 1.44
CA ARG A 522 -12.11 9.45 2.80
C ARG A 522 -11.20 10.64 3.03
N ASP A 523 -10.05 10.64 2.37
CA ASP A 523 -8.96 11.58 2.58
C ASP A 523 -8.26 11.92 1.25
N THR A 524 -7.55 13.05 1.27
CA THR A 524 -6.80 13.63 0.15
C THR A 524 -5.71 12.67 -0.31
N LYS A 525 -5.05 12.01 0.65
CA LYS A 525 -3.97 11.05 0.39
C LYS A 525 -4.46 9.87 -0.45
N THR A 526 -5.60 9.30 -0.09
CA THR A 526 -6.28 8.22 -0.83
C THR A 526 -6.63 8.69 -2.23
N PHE A 527 -7.20 9.89 -2.36
CA PHE A 527 -7.54 10.49 -3.65
C PHE A 527 -6.30 10.66 -4.56
N VAL A 528 -5.22 11.23 -4.05
CA VAL A 528 -3.94 11.40 -4.78
C VAL A 528 -3.32 10.05 -5.12
N SER A 529 -3.32 9.09 -4.18
CA SER A 529 -2.82 7.74 -4.39
C SER A 529 -3.57 7.01 -5.52
N LEU A 530 -4.90 7.13 -5.57
CA LEU A 530 -5.74 6.55 -6.62
C LEU A 530 -5.53 7.22 -7.97
N CYS A 531 -5.46 8.56 -8.02
CA CYS A 531 -5.11 9.30 -9.25
C CYS A 531 -3.71 8.93 -9.76
N GLY A 532 -2.80 8.58 -8.85
CA GLY A 532 -1.53 8.00 -9.19
C GLY A 532 -1.64 6.70 -9.99
N ARG A 533 -2.69 5.88 -9.85
CA ARG A 533 -2.71 4.53 -10.44
C ARG A 533 -2.77 4.49 -11.97
N PHE A 534 -3.05 5.61 -12.63
CA PHE A 534 -2.98 5.72 -14.08
C PHE A 534 -1.52 5.74 -14.56
N ARG A 535 -0.98 4.58 -14.94
CA ARG A 535 0.41 4.45 -15.40
C ARG A 535 0.50 4.29 -16.90
N ASN A 536 1.54 4.88 -17.49
CA ASN A 536 1.92 4.62 -18.88
C ASN A 536 2.47 3.18 -19.03
N GLU A 537 2.88 2.81 -20.24
CA GLU A 537 3.43 1.47 -20.52
C GLU A 537 4.70 1.13 -19.72
N SER A 538 5.50 2.15 -19.37
CA SER A 538 6.69 1.94 -18.51
C SER A 538 6.29 1.54 -17.08
N GLY A 539 5.09 1.93 -16.62
CA GLY A 539 4.63 1.75 -15.24
C GLY A 539 4.95 2.93 -14.32
N LEU A 540 5.52 4.00 -14.85
CA LEU A 540 5.91 5.21 -14.11
C LEU A 540 5.13 6.44 -14.60
N ILE A 541 5.22 7.53 -13.83
CA ILE A 541 4.74 8.86 -14.24
C ILE A 541 5.94 9.80 -14.22
N ALA A 542 6.11 10.57 -15.30
CA ALA A 542 7.17 11.56 -15.43
C ALA A 542 6.88 12.78 -14.55
N GLN A 543 7.91 13.42 -14.00
CA GLN A 543 7.72 14.47 -12.99
C GLN A 543 7.01 15.72 -13.54
N ASP A 544 7.20 16.04 -14.82
CA ASP A 544 6.54 17.15 -15.54
C ASP A 544 5.01 17.01 -15.63
N GLN A 545 4.51 15.78 -15.46
CA GLN A 545 3.09 15.48 -15.40
C GLN A 545 2.48 15.86 -14.05
N PHE A 546 3.28 16.15 -13.02
CA PHE A 546 2.79 16.71 -11.76
C PHE A 546 2.94 18.23 -11.80
N GLY A 547 1.88 18.94 -11.44
CA GLY A 547 1.81 20.41 -11.39
C GLY A 547 0.39 20.90 -11.64
N LEU A 548 0.20 22.22 -11.65
CA LEU A 548 -1.10 22.83 -11.94
C LEU A 548 -1.66 22.34 -13.28
N VAL A 549 -2.98 22.13 -13.32
CA VAL A 549 -3.68 21.73 -14.54
C VAL A 549 -3.50 22.79 -15.61
N ASP A 550 -3.16 22.30 -16.80
CA ASP A 550 -3.03 23.07 -18.02
C ASP A 550 -4.31 22.84 -18.83
N ASP A 551 -5.13 23.88 -18.98
CA ASP A 551 -6.44 23.79 -19.63
C ASP A 551 -6.34 23.30 -21.06
N GLU A 552 -5.22 23.55 -21.74
CA GLU A 552 -4.97 23.17 -23.13
C GLU A 552 -4.70 21.67 -23.31
N LYS A 553 -4.30 20.95 -22.25
CA LYS A 553 -3.97 19.52 -22.35
C LYS A 553 -5.21 18.63 -22.30
N GLU A 554 -5.27 17.67 -23.23
CA GLU A 554 -6.36 16.71 -23.31
C GLU A 554 -6.35 15.72 -22.13
N VAL A 555 -7.52 15.49 -21.52
CA VAL A 555 -7.72 14.48 -20.49
C VAL A 555 -7.69 13.09 -21.12
N LYS A 556 -6.63 12.32 -20.84
CA LYS A 556 -6.49 10.94 -21.31
C LYS A 556 -7.07 9.94 -20.31
N ASN A 557 -6.87 10.19 -19.03
CA ASN A 557 -7.25 9.29 -17.95
C ASN A 557 -8.43 9.87 -17.16
N LYS A 558 -9.39 9.03 -16.77
CA LYS A 558 -10.66 9.47 -16.18
C LYS A 558 -10.91 8.76 -14.86
N MET A 559 -11.02 9.53 -13.79
CA MET A 559 -11.59 9.07 -12.52
C MET A 559 -13.04 9.52 -12.44
N ILE A 560 -13.97 8.56 -12.43
CA ILE A 560 -15.40 8.82 -12.35
C ILE A 560 -15.89 8.41 -10.97
N ILE A 561 -16.39 9.36 -10.19
CA ILE A 561 -16.96 9.11 -8.88
C ILE A 561 -18.47 8.93 -9.06
N LEU A 562 -19.01 7.78 -8.66
CA LEU A 562 -20.44 7.56 -8.62
C LEU A 562 -20.94 7.73 -7.19
N SER A 563 -21.91 8.62 -6.98
CA SER A 563 -22.52 8.82 -5.67
C SER A 563 -24.05 8.85 -5.78
N PRO A 564 -24.82 8.29 -4.83
CA PRO A 564 -26.27 8.46 -4.83
C PRO A 564 -26.64 9.92 -4.58
N VAL A 565 -27.60 10.48 -5.34
CA VAL A 565 -28.08 11.87 -5.10
C VAL A 565 -28.53 12.07 -3.64
N LEU A 566 -29.15 11.05 -3.06
CA LEU A 566 -29.67 11.09 -1.69
C LEU A 566 -28.57 11.09 -0.62
N ASP A 567 -27.34 10.72 -0.98
CA ASP A 567 -26.22 10.64 -0.05
C ASP A 567 -25.31 11.87 -0.12
N VAL A 568 -25.43 12.71 -1.16
CA VAL A 568 -24.61 13.90 -1.37
C VAL A 568 -25.31 15.16 -0.83
N GLY A 569 -25.04 15.47 0.44
CA GLY A 569 -25.41 16.71 1.10
C GLY A 569 -24.33 17.79 0.96
N GLU A 570 -24.41 18.80 1.81
CA GLU A 570 -23.45 19.91 1.85
C GLU A 570 -22.04 19.44 2.27
N GLU A 571 -21.95 18.60 3.30
CA GLU A 571 -20.68 18.06 3.80
C GLU A 571 -19.94 17.24 2.75
N GLU A 572 -20.64 16.38 2.00
CA GLU A 572 -20.04 15.58 0.93
C GLU A 572 -19.58 16.45 -0.26
N ARG A 573 -20.33 17.51 -0.60
CA ARG A 573 -19.93 18.48 -1.62
C ARG A 573 -18.69 19.25 -1.19
N ASN A 574 -18.66 19.71 0.05
CA ASN A 574 -17.52 20.41 0.64
C ASN A 574 -16.29 19.50 0.69
N HIS A 575 -16.46 18.23 1.08
CA HIS A 575 -15.39 17.25 1.07
C HIS A 575 -14.83 17.03 -0.33
N LEU A 576 -15.69 16.80 -1.32
CA LEU A 576 -15.25 16.60 -2.70
C LEU A 576 -14.55 17.85 -3.26
N HIS A 577 -15.06 19.05 -2.95
CA HIS A 577 -14.40 20.31 -3.27
C HIS A 577 -13.01 20.38 -2.65
N ARG A 578 -12.87 20.06 -1.36
CA ARG A 578 -11.57 20.02 -0.65
C ARG A 578 -10.63 18.97 -1.22
N LEU A 579 -11.09 17.76 -1.56
CA LEU A 579 -10.25 16.74 -2.18
C LEU A 579 -9.66 17.23 -3.50
N CYS A 580 -10.50 17.84 -4.34
CA CYS A 580 -10.07 18.40 -5.63
C CYS A 580 -9.20 19.65 -5.49
N LEU A 581 -9.36 20.43 -4.42
CA LEU A 581 -8.48 21.55 -4.10
C LEU A 581 -7.14 21.06 -3.57
N ARG A 582 -7.16 20.28 -2.48
CA ARG A 582 -5.98 19.77 -1.78
C ARG A 582 -5.17 18.82 -2.66
N GLY A 583 -5.83 17.98 -3.47
CA GLY A 583 -5.21 17.12 -4.49
C GLY A 583 -4.63 17.87 -5.70
N GLY A 584 -4.60 19.21 -5.65
CA GLY A 584 -4.20 20.08 -6.73
C GLY A 584 -5.37 20.31 -7.66
N LEU A 585 -5.53 21.54 -8.16
CA LEU A 585 -6.62 21.89 -9.08
C LEU A 585 -6.75 20.83 -10.18
N VAL A 586 -7.81 20.03 -10.13
CA VAL A 586 -8.02 18.91 -11.06
C VAL A 586 -8.91 19.33 -12.22
N LYS A 587 -8.68 18.75 -13.41
CA LYS A 587 -9.55 19.01 -14.56
C LYS A 587 -10.90 18.33 -14.34
N TRP A 588 -11.94 19.13 -14.14
CA TRP A 588 -13.31 18.61 -14.02
C TRP A 588 -13.83 18.18 -15.39
N ILE A 589 -14.37 16.97 -15.49
CA ILE A 589 -14.93 16.45 -16.75
C ILE A 589 -16.43 16.18 -16.62
N ASP A 590 -17.19 16.58 -17.65
CA ASP A 590 -18.58 16.14 -17.79
C ASP A 590 -18.62 14.72 -18.39
N VAL A 591 -19.24 13.81 -17.65
CA VAL A 591 -19.30 12.38 -18.00
C VAL A 591 -20.60 12.00 -18.71
N VAL A 592 -21.71 12.71 -18.47
CA VAL A 592 -23.06 12.30 -18.92
C VAL A 592 -23.75 13.37 -19.79
N GLY A 593 -23.18 14.58 -19.91
CA GLY A 593 -23.68 15.67 -20.77
C GLY A 593 -24.88 16.43 -20.21
N VAL A 594 -25.33 16.09 -19.00
CA VAL A 594 -26.45 16.73 -18.30
C VAL A 594 -25.96 17.11 -16.91
N SER A 595 -25.77 18.41 -16.68
CA SER A 595 -25.29 18.96 -15.41
C SER A 595 -26.41 19.13 -14.39
N GLU A 596 -26.09 18.91 -13.11
CA GLU A 596 -26.98 19.14 -11.95
C GLU A 596 -27.39 20.61 -11.77
#